data_AF-A0A7J2MYH7-F1
#
_entry.id   AF-A0A7J2MYH7-F1
#
_cell.length_a   1.000
_cell.length_b   1.000
_cell.length_c   1.000
_cell.angle_alpha   90.00
_cell.angle_beta   90.00
_cell.angle_gamma   90.00
#
_symmetry.space_group_name_H-M   'P 1'
#
loop_
_entity.id
_entity.type
_entity.pdbx_description
1 polymer ?
#
loop_
_entity_poly.entity_id
_entity_poly.type
_entity_poly.pdbx_seq_one_letter_code
_entity_poly.pdbx_strand_id
1 'polypeptide(L)'
;MTAGYMENAMQEVAEAEVFLAIVEDKKLPNPEDINVSYTSYLLGLADVVGELRRRGVYLLKNGSIEDVEKILAMMEEICDKLMEFDYPSGLLPIKRKQDVIKKILEKMRGEVAIFKKSKELENKIEAVLRKLRKKEEKIEETTDIDSLL
;
A
#
# COMPACT_ATOMS: atom_id res chain seq x y z
N MET A 1 23.43 3.99 28.57
CA MET A 1 23.27 4.74 27.31
C MET A 1 23.44 3.86 26.07
N THR A 2 24.29 2.83 26.07
CA THR A 2 24.53 1.94 24.91
C THR A 2 23.37 1.01 24.54
N ALA A 3 22.61 0.51 25.52
CA ALA A 3 21.51 -0.44 25.27
C ALA A 3 20.39 0.14 24.37
N GLY A 4 20.06 1.42 24.53
CA GLY A 4 19.02 2.07 23.69
C GLY A 4 19.43 2.25 22.23
N TYR A 5 20.72 2.46 21.95
CA TYR A 5 21.21 2.53 20.56
C TYR A 5 21.21 1.17 19.88
N MET A 6 21.49 0.10 20.63
CA MET A 6 21.47 -1.27 20.11
C MET A 6 20.05 -1.72 19.74
N GLU A 7 19.06 -1.50 20.62
CA GLU A 7 17.66 -1.85 20.33
C GLU A 7 17.11 -1.07 19.12
N ASN A 8 17.48 0.20 18.98
CA ASN A 8 17.10 1.00 17.80
C ASN A 8 17.73 0.45 16.51
N ALA A 9 19.02 0.11 16.53
CA ALA A 9 19.67 -0.50 15.37
C ALA A 9 19.05 -1.85 15.01
N MET A 10 18.73 -2.69 16.01
CA MET A 10 18.01 -3.95 15.81
C MET A 10 16.62 -3.73 15.22
N GLN A 11 15.93 -2.65 15.60
CA GLN A 11 14.63 -2.31 15.06
C GLN A 11 14.72 -1.91 13.57
N GLU A 12 15.73 -1.13 13.19
CA GLU A 12 15.99 -0.78 11.78
C GLU A 12 16.37 -2.00 10.95
N VAL A 13 17.18 -2.92 11.50
CA VAL A 13 17.49 -4.20 10.84
C VAL A 13 16.21 -5.02 10.63
N ALA A 14 15.38 -5.14 11.66
CA ALA A 14 14.11 -5.86 11.55
C ALA A 14 13.18 -5.23 10.51
N GLU A 15 13.07 -3.90 10.48
CA GLU A 15 12.29 -3.19 9.47
C GLU A 15 12.80 -3.49 8.05
N ALA A 16 14.11 -3.37 7.83
CA ALA A 16 14.71 -3.57 6.51
C ALA A 16 14.54 -5.02 6.00
N GLU A 17 14.83 -6.00 6.84
CA GLU A 17 14.76 -7.43 6.48
C GLU A 17 13.31 -7.87 6.23
N VAL A 18 12.37 -7.45 7.09
CA VAL A 18 10.94 -7.76 6.90
C VAL A 18 10.38 -7.06 5.67
N PHE A 19 10.71 -5.78 5.45
CA PHE A 19 10.27 -5.06 4.26
C PHE A 19 10.83 -5.68 2.97
N LEU A 20 12.11 -6.07 2.97
CA LEU A 20 12.72 -6.75 1.83
C LEU A 20 12.01 -8.08 1.54
N ALA A 21 11.79 -8.91 2.56
CA ALA A 21 11.08 -10.17 2.41
C ALA A 21 9.67 -9.98 1.83
N ILE A 22 8.94 -8.96 2.28
CA ILE A 22 7.62 -8.57 1.73
C ILE A 22 7.72 -8.19 0.25
N VAL A 23 8.64 -7.30 -0.11
CA VAL A 23 8.77 -6.80 -1.49
C VAL A 23 9.20 -7.90 -2.46
N GLU A 24 9.96 -8.87 -1.99
CA GLU A 24 10.43 -10.02 -2.77
C GLU A 24 9.48 -11.23 -2.71
N ASP A 25 8.32 -11.12 -2.06
CA ASP A 25 7.34 -12.20 -1.87
C ASP A 25 7.97 -13.46 -1.22
N LYS A 26 8.85 -13.23 -0.25
CA LYS A 26 9.55 -14.26 0.53
C LYS A 26 8.90 -14.42 1.90
N LYS A 27 9.17 -15.58 2.53
CA LYS A 27 8.78 -15.83 3.92
C LYS A 27 9.48 -14.82 4.85
N LEU A 28 8.74 -14.28 5.81
CA LEU A 28 9.32 -13.40 6.83
C LEU A 28 10.38 -14.14 7.66
N PRO A 29 11.53 -13.50 7.93
CA PRO A 29 12.56 -14.08 8.80
C PRO A 29 12.04 -14.18 10.23
N ASN A 30 12.54 -15.15 11.01
CA ASN A 30 12.32 -15.11 12.45
C ASN A 30 13.30 -14.13 13.10
N PRO A 31 12.99 -13.56 14.29
CA PRO A 31 13.88 -12.65 15.00
C PRO A 31 15.30 -13.21 15.20
N GLU A 32 15.42 -14.52 15.44
CA GLU A 32 16.68 -15.23 15.65
C GLU A 32 17.51 -15.31 14.36
N ASP A 33 16.87 -15.43 13.20
CA ASP A 33 17.54 -15.55 11.90
C ASP A 33 18.29 -14.26 11.54
N ILE A 34 17.81 -13.12 12.05
CA ILE A 34 18.39 -11.78 11.81
C ILE A 34 19.03 -11.17 13.07
N ASN A 35 19.20 -11.96 14.13
CA ASN A 35 19.85 -11.57 15.40
C ASN A 35 19.27 -10.31 16.07
N VAL A 36 17.95 -10.18 16.11
CA VAL A 36 17.26 -9.06 16.78
C VAL A 36 16.45 -9.53 17.99
N SER A 37 16.22 -8.64 18.96
CA SER A 37 15.31 -8.91 20.07
C SER A 37 13.86 -9.04 19.55
N TYR A 38 13.02 -9.83 20.23
CA TYR A 38 11.58 -9.91 19.89
C TYR A 38 10.88 -8.54 19.95
N THR A 39 11.31 -7.70 20.90
CA THR A 39 10.80 -6.33 21.04
C THR A 39 11.17 -5.49 19.82
N SER A 40 12.45 -5.46 19.43
CA SER A 40 12.90 -4.75 18.23
C SER A 40 12.27 -5.29 16.96
N TYR A 41 12.07 -6.62 16.86
CA TYR A 41 11.39 -7.24 15.72
C TYR A 41 9.96 -6.72 15.59
N LEU A 42 9.19 -6.74 16.67
CA LEU A 42 7.80 -6.29 16.66
C LEU A 42 7.67 -4.79 16.40
N LEU A 43 8.58 -3.98 16.96
CA LEU A 43 8.64 -2.54 16.71
C LEU A 43 9.07 -2.22 15.28
N GLY A 44 9.96 -3.03 14.69
CA GLY A 44 10.38 -2.93 13.29
C GLY A 44 9.25 -3.32 12.34
N LEU A 45 8.52 -4.40 12.64
CA LEU A 45 7.31 -4.79 11.90
C LEU A 45 6.25 -3.67 11.90
N ALA A 46 6.16 -2.91 12.99
CA ALA A 46 5.29 -1.74 13.04
C ALA A 46 5.78 -0.59 12.14
N ASP A 47 7.09 -0.39 11.99
CA ASP A 47 7.66 0.64 11.10
C ASP A 47 7.57 0.26 9.62
N VAL A 48 7.61 -1.04 9.30
CA VAL A 48 7.37 -1.58 7.94
C VAL A 48 6.07 -1.06 7.36
N VAL A 49 5.01 -0.88 8.16
CA VAL A 49 3.74 -0.31 7.68
C VAL A 49 3.93 1.11 7.12
N GLY A 50 4.84 1.89 7.70
CA GLY A 50 5.24 3.20 7.19
C GLY A 50 5.98 3.12 5.85
N GLU A 51 6.85 2.12 5.67
CA GLU A 51 7.52 1.87 4.38
C GLU A 51 6.56 1.36 3.30
N LEU A 52 5.66 0.45 3.65
CA LEU A 52 4.59 0.00 2.76
C LEU A 52 3.70 1.17 2.34
N ARG A 53 3.38 2.07 3.27
CA ARG A 53 2.67 3.31 2.94
C ARG A 53 3.46 4.16 1.94
N ARG A 54 4.76 4.37 2.14
CA ARG A 54 5.62 5.11 1.20
C ARG A 54 5.59 4.47 -0.19
N ARG A 55 5.72 3.14 -0.27
CA ARG A 55 5.59 2.38 -1.53
C ARG A 55 4.19 2.52 -2.14
N GLY A 56 3.14 2.48 -1.33
CA GLY A 56 1.75 2.68 -1.75
C GLY A 56 1.52 4.05 -2.39
N VAL A 57 2.06 5.14 -1.81
CA VAL A 57 2.02 6.48 -2.45
C VAL A 57 2.67 6.46 -3.82
N TYR A 58 3.82 5.80 -3.96
CA TYR A 58 4.52 5.70 -5.24
C TYR A 58 3.68 4.97 -6.29
N LEU A 59 3.04 3.86 -5.91
CA LEU A 59 2.16 3.08 -6.78
C LEU A 59 0.87 3.84 -7.13
N LEU A 60 0.31 4.65 -6.23
CA LEU A 60 -0.84 5.50 -6.55
C LEU A 60 -0.53 6.51 -7.67
N LYS A 61 0.74 6.88 -7.85
CA LYS A 61 1.16 7.81 -8.91
C LYS A 61 1.39 7.12 -10.25
N ASN A 62 2.07 5.96 -10.24
CA ASN A 62 2.64 5.35 -11.45
C ASN A 62 2.26 3.86 -11.65
N GLY A 63 1.52 3.26 -10.72
CA GLY A 63 1.24 1.82 -10.67
C GLY A 63 -0.18 1.45 -11.09
N SER A 64 -0.46 0.14 -11.01
CA SER A 64 -1.78 -0.43 -11.26
C SER A 64 -2.67 -0.35 -10.02
N ILE A 65 -4.00 -0.50 -10.19
CA ILE A 65 -4.93 -0.58 -9.06
C ILE A 65 -4.63 -1.82 -8.22
N GLU A 66 -4.32 -2.92 -8.88
CA GLU A 66 -4.06 -4.22 -8.28
C GLU A 66 -2.83 -4.15 -7.35
N ASP A 67 -1.75 -3.48 -7.77
CA ASP A 67 -0.55 -3.33 -6.94
C ASP A 67 -0.82 -2.46 -5.70
N VAL A 68 -1.61 -1.41 -5.85
CA VAL A 68 -2.02 -0.53 -4.76
C VAL A 68 -2.90 -1.29 -3.75
N GLU A 69 -3.84 -2.10 -4.25
CA GLU A 69 -4.69 -2.95 -3.41
C GLU A 69 -3.89 -4.00 -2.63
N LYS A 70 -2.92 -4.65 -3.28
CA LYS A 70 -2.02 -5.60 -2.61
C LYS A 70 -1.27 -4.95 -1.46
N ILE A 71 -0.68 -3.78 -1.67
CA ILE A 71 0.03 -3.05 -0.62
C ILE A 71 -0.92 -2.68 0.53
N LEU A 72 -2.13 -2.21 0.23
CA LEU A 72 -3.12 -1.90 1.25
C LEU A 72 -3.47 -3.15 2.07
N ALA A 73 -3.76 -4.27 1.42
CA ALA A 73 -4.08 -5.52 2.11
C ALA A 73 -2.96 -6.00 3.04
N MET A 74 -1.70 -5.89 2.61
CA MET A 74 -0.55 -6.23 3.45
C MET A 74 -0.43 -5.30 4.67
N MET A 75 -0.68 -4.01 4.49
CA MET A 75 -0.72 -3.06 5.62
C MET A 75 -1.84 -3.40 6.61
N GLU A 76 -3.00 -3.83 6.12
CA GLU A 76 -4.13 -4.27 6.95
C GLU A 76 -3.78 -5.52 7.75
N GLU A 77 -3.21 -6.54 7.11
CA GLU A 77 -2.82 -7.79 7.77
C GLU A 77 -1.79 -7.55 8.88
N ILE A 78 -0.75 -6.76 8.60
CA ILE A 78 0.26 -6.42 9.62
C ILE A 78 -0.39 -5.63 10.76
N CYS A 79 -1.24 -4.66 10.44
CA CYS A 79 -1.96 -3.88 11.45
C CYS A 79 -2.79 -4.79 12.36
N ASP A 80 -3.59 -5.70 11.79
CA ASP A 80 -4.46 -6.61 12.53
C ASP A 80 -3.64 -7.48 13.49
N LYS A 81 -2.51 -8.03 13.03
CA LYS A 81 -1.61 -8.81 13.88
C LYS A 81 -0.97 -7.98 14.98
N LEU A 82 -0.56 -6.75 14.69
CA LEU A 82 0.00 -5.87 15.72
C LEU A 82 -1.05 -5.48 16.77
N MET A 83 -2.33 -5.40 16.42
CA MET A 83 -3.41 -5.09 17.37
C MET A 83 -3.70 -6.22 18.37
N GLU A 84 -3.30 -7.45 18.08
CA GLU A 84 -3.42 -8.58 19.02
C GLU A 84 -2.51 -8.41 20.25
N PHE A 85 -1.49 -7.53 20.20
CA PHE A 85 -0.56 -7.26 21.29
C PHE A 85 -1.07 -6.16 22.24
N ASP A 86 -1.79 -6.54 23.30
CA ASP A 86 -2.20 -5.62 24.39
C ASP A 86 -1.38 -5.86 25.67
N TYR A 87 -0.13 -5.40 25.65
CA TYR A 87 0.77 -5.46 26.81
C TYR A 87 0.93 -4.08 27.46
N PRO A 88 1.19 -4.00 28.78
CA PRO A 88 1.54 -2.75 29.44
C PRO A 88 2.78 -2.11 28.80
N SER A 89 2.76 -0.79 28.63
CA SER A 89 3.85 -0.05 27.95
C SER A 89 5.22 -0.19 28.62
N GLY A 90 5.26 -0.54 29.92
CA GLY A 90 6.51 -0.82 30.64
C GLY A 90 7.17 -2.15 30.23
N LEU A 91 6.42 -3.06 29.63
CA LEU A 91 6.92 -4.31 29.06
C LEU A 91 7.17 -4.18 27.55
N LEU A 92 6.22 -3.59 26.83
CA LEU A 92 6.25 -3.47 25.38
C LEU A 92 5.70 -2.12 24.91
N PRO A 93 6.53 -1.19 24.42
CA PRO A 93 6.11 0.16 24.08
C PRO A 93 5.43 0.25 22.70
N ILE A 94 4.46 -0.62 22.41
CA ILE A 94 3.84 -0.74 21.07
C ILE A 94 2.64 0.19 20.85
N LYS A 95 1.93 0.60 21.92
CA LYS A 95 0.65 1.35 21.81
C LYS A 95 0.76 2.61 20.97
N ARG A 96 1.85 3.36 21.11
CA ARG A 96 2.08 4.58 20.34
C ARG A 96 2.23 4.29 18.85
N LYS A 97 2.89 3.19 18.48
CA LYS A 97 3.04 2.76 17.08
C LYS A 97 1.72 2.23 16.53
N GLN A 98 0.96 1.45 17.29
CA GLN A 98 -0.38 1.00 16.91
C GLN A 98 -1.30 2.19 16.55
N ASP A 99 -1.30 3.26 17.36
CA ASP A 99 -2.09 4.47 17.08
C ASP A 99 -1.64 5.18 15.80
N VAL A 100 -0.33 5.22 15.54
CA VAL A 100 0.22 5.79 14.30
C VAL A 100 -0.18 4.93 13.10
N ILE A 101 -0.07 3.62 13.19
CA ILE A 101 -0.43 2.67 12.14
C ILE A 101 -1.91 2.83 11.77
N LYS A 102 -2.82 2.90 12.75
CA LYS A 102 -4.26 3.11 12.50
C LYS A 102 -4.50 4.36 11.65
N LYS A 103 -3.83 5.47 11.99
CA LYS A 103 -3.94 6.74 11.25
C LYS A 103 -3.39 6.62 9.82
N ILE A 104 -2.25 5.95 9.67
CA ILE A 104 -1.63 5.71 8.35
C ILE A 104 -2.56 4.86 7.48
N LEU A 105 -3.11 3.80 8.04
CA LEU A 105 -3.98 2.85 7.34
C LEU A 105 -5.28 3.50 6.90
N GLU A 106 -5.92 4.25 7.80
CA GLU A 106 -7.16 4.97 7.48
C GLU A 106 -6.96 5.98 6.35
N LYS A 107 -5.84 6.72 6.40
CA LYS A 107 -5.49 7.65 5.31
C LYS A 107 -5.25 6.91 3.98
N MET A 108 -4.55 5.78 4.02
CA MET A 108 -4.27 4.99 2.82
C MET A 108 -5.58 4.46 2.21
N ARG A 109 -6.51 3.93 3.01
CA ARG A 109 -7.82 3.46 2.55
C ARG A 109 -8.57 4.55 1.78
N GLY A 110 -8.60 5.77 2.32
CA GLY A 110 -9.23 6.92 1.66
C GLY A 110 -8.58 7.24 0.31
N GLU A 111 -7.25 7.29 0.25
CA GLU A 111 -6.51 7.55 -1.00
C GLU A 111 -6.73 6.46 -2.05
N VAL A 112 -6.73 5.18 -1.64
CA VAL A 112 -7.01 4.05 -2.55
C VAL A 112 -8.44 4.10 -3.08
N ALA A 113 -9.42 4.45 -2.23
CA ALA A 113 -10.81 4.59 -2.68
C ALA A 113 -10.96 5.70 -3.74
N ILE A 114 -10.31 6.84 -3.52
CA ILE A 114 -10.30 7.95 -4.49
C ILE A 114 -9.63 7.51 -5.79
N PHE A 115 -8.46 6.86 -5.71
CA PHE A 115 -7.73 6.39 -6.88
C PHE A 115 -8.56 5.44 -7.75
N LYS A 116 -9.23 4.45 -7.13
CA LYS A 116 -10.14 3.53 -7.83
C LYS A 116 -11.26 4.28 -8.54
N LYS A 117 -11.91 5.23 -7.86
CA LYS A 117 -13.01 5.99 -8.45
C LYS A 117 -12.55 6.90 -9.59
N SER A 118 -11.37 7.49 -9.48
CA SER A 118 -10.75 8.27 -10.55
C SER A 118 -10.48 7.40 -11.79
N LYS A 119 -9.93 6.19 -11.61
CA LYS A 119 -9.71 5.25 -12.72
C LYS A 119 -11.01 4.73 -13.34
N GLU A 120 -12.01 4.43 -12.53
CA GLU A 120 -13.34 4.06 -13.03
C GLU A 120 -13.95 5.18 -13.88
N LEU A 121 -13.78 6.43 -13.46
CA LEU A 121 -14.25 7.61 -14.20
C LEU A 121 -13.49 7.81 -15.52
N GLU A 122 -12.15 7.70 -15.50
CA GLU A 122 -11.29 7.77 -16.69
C GLU A 122 -11.75 6.77 -17.75
N ASN A 123 -11.93 5.50 -17.37
CA ASN A 123 -12.41 4.44 -18.26
C ASN A 123 -13.79 4.73 -18.86
N LYS A 124 -14.72 5.29 -18.06
CA LYS A 124 -16.06 5.66 -18.55
C LYS A 124 -16.00 6.82 -19.55
N ILE A 125 -15.16 7.83 -19.30
CA ILE A 125 -14.95 8.95 -20.21
C ILE A 125 -14.38 8.45 -21.55
N GLU A 126 -13.35 7.61 -21.52
CA GLU A 126 -12.78 7.00 -22.72
C GLU A 126 -13.82 6.18 -23.51
N ALA A 127 -14.66 5.41 -22.81
CA ALA A 127 -15.72 4.64 -23.44
C ALA A 127 -16.76 5.53 -24.14
N VAL A 128 -17.11 6.68 -23.55
CA VAL A 128 -18.01 7.66 -24.16
C VAL A 128 -17.36 8.31 -25.38
N LEU A 129 -16.11 8.77 -25.27
CA LEU A 129 -15.36 9.36 -26.38
C LEU A 129 -15.25 8.41 -27.57
N ARG A 130 -15.00 7.11 -27.30
CA ARG A 130 -14.96 6.07 -28.34
C ARG A 130 -16.31 5.88 -29.05
N LYS A 131 -17.42 5.97 -28.33
CA LYS A 131 -18.77 5.87 -28.92
C LYS A 131 -19.10 7.10 -29.78
N LEU A 132 -18.67 8.29 -29.37
CA LEU A 132 -18.88 9.52 -30.13
C LEU A 132 -18.10 9.49 -31.45
N ARG A 133 -16.81 9.14 -31.44
CA ARG A 133 -16.01 8.99 -32.67
C ARG A 133 -16.63 8.02 -33.68
N LYS A 134 -17.07 6.84 -33.22
CA LYS A 134 -17.76 5.86 -34.08
C LYS A 134 -19.08 6.36 -34.67
N LYS A 135 -19.74 7.32 -34.01
CA LYS A 135 -20.97 7.93 -34.51
C LYS A 135 -20.66 8.97 -35.57
N GLU A 136 -19.60 9.75 -35.41
CA GLU A 136 -19.11 10.72 -36.41
C GLU A 136 -18.66 10.01 -37.69
N GLU A 137 -17.86 8.94 -37.58
CA GLU A 137 -17.42 8.11 -38.73
C GLU A 137 -18.61 7.53 -39.51
N LYS A 138 -19.65 7.06 -38.81
CA LYS A 138 -20.89 6.57 -39.44
C LYS A 138 -21.66 7.69 -40.16
N ILE A 139 -21.69 8.89 -39.59
CA ILE A 139 -22.39 10.02 -40.20
C ILE A 139 -21.66 10.47 -41.47
N GLU A 140 -20.33 10.52 -41.47
CA GLU A 140 -19.53 10.81 -42.68
C GLU A 140 -19.75 9.75 -43.77
N GLU A 141 -19.68 8.45 -43.46
CA GLU A 141 -19.95 7.37 -44.42
C GLU A 141 -21.36 7.46 -45.03
N THR A 142 -22.37 7.84 -44.22
CA THR A 142 -23.75 7.96 -44.72
C THR A 142 -23.91 9.19 -45.64
N THR A 143 -23.19 10.27 -45.35
CA THR A 143 -23.26 11.53 -46.12
C THR A 143 -22.52 11.39 -47.46
N ASP A 144 -21.40 10.66 -47.49
CA ASP A 144 -20.69 10.35 -48.72
C ASP A 144 -21.50 9.45 -49.67
N ILE A 145 -22.24 8.48 -49.14
CA ILE A 145 -23.13 7.62 -49.96
C ILE A 145 -24.28 8.42 -50.58
N ASP A 146 -24.92 9.30 -49.81
CA ASP A 146 -26.00 10.16 -50.32
C ASP A 146 -25.50 11.20 -51.35
N SER A 147 -24.21 11.54 -51.37
CA SER A 147 -23.60 12.43 -52.37
C SER A 147 -23.30 11.76 -53.72
N LEU A 148 -23.33 10.42 -53.77
CA LEU A 148 -23.05 9.60 -54.95
C LEU A 148 -24.33 9.11 -55.67
N LEU A 149 -25.51 9.40 -55.13
CA LEU A 149 -26.83 9.11 -55.71
C LEU A 149 -27.48 10.37 -56.29
#